data_AF-A0A355GC77-F1
#
_entry.id   AF-A0A355GC77-F1
#
_cell.length_a   1.000
_cell.length_b   1.000
_cell.length_c   1.000
_cell.angle_alpha   90.00
_cell.angle_beta   90.00
_cell.angle_gamma   90.00
#
_symmetry.space_group_name_H-M   'P 1'
#
loop_
_entity.id
_entity.type
_entity.pdbx_description
1 polymer ?
#
loop_
_entity_poly.entity_id
_entity_poly.type
_entity_poly.pdbx_seq_one_letter_code
_entity_poly.pdbx_strand_id
1 'polypeptide(L)'
;MAEKPKKKTSLVKSWKLRGLALLLIGLLGGGMVHFDLKPKQVTRWVSDIISSTVSPSTPSDWDSTEIDLPRSDETIRIATFNIQVFGLSKMQKPKVPQILARIIQQFDVVAIQEIRASDQSFLDDFLKILNSGELQYGCLVGP
;
A
#
# COMPACT_ATOMS: atom_id res chain seq x y z
N MET A 1 52.97 -11.69 -2.83
CA MET A 1 51.89 -11.19 -3.72
C MET A 1 50.55 -11.65 -3.19
N ALA A 2 49.64 -10.74 -2.85
CA ALA A 2 48.24 -11.07 -2.63
C ALA A 2 47.38 -9.89 -3.09
N GLU A 3 46.72 -10.05 -4.24
CA GLU A 3 45.66 -9.14 -4.69
C GLU A 3 44.40 -9.37 -3.85
N LYS A 4 43.73 -8.28 -3.47
CA LYS A 4 42.32 -8.32 -3.03
C LYS A 4 41.49 -7.38 -3.92
N PRO A 5 40.35 -7.84 -4.46
CA PRO A 5 39.60 -7.08 -5.45
C PRO A 5 38.74 -5.97 -4.83
N LYS A 6 38.66 -4.84 -5.55
CA LYS A 6 37.84 -3.66 -5.23
C LYS A 6 36.35 -3.95 -5.46
N LYS A 7 35.52 -3.74 -4.45
CA LYS A 7 34.05 -3.75 -4.60
C LYS A 7 33.56 -2.30 -4.77
N LYS A 8 33.31 -1.89 -6.02
CA LYS A 8 32.54 -0.67 -6.33
C LYS A 8 31.07 -0.95 -6.03
N THR A 9 30.46 -0.19 -5.13
CA THR A 9 29.00 -0.10 -5.02
C THR A 9 28.56 1.25 -5.53
N SER A 10 27.79 1.23 -6.63
CA SER A 10 27.20 2.39 -7.28
C SER A 10 26.11 2.97 -6.38
N LEU A 11 26.37 4.19 -5.89
CA LEU A 11 25.47 4.94 -5.04
C LEU A 11 24.63 5.85 -5.93
N VAL A 12 23.60 5.28 -6.57
CA VAL A 12 22.57 6.08 -7.22
C VAL A 12 21.23 5.56 -6.75
N LYS A 13 20.36 6.52 -6.44
CA LYS A 13 18.89 6.42 -6.30
C LYS A 13 18.36 6.41 -4.87
N SER A 14 18.21 7.62 -4.30
CA SER A 14 16.92 8.00 -3.69
C SER A 14 16.88 9.49 -3.35
N TRP A 15 16.57 10.34 -4.34
CA TRP A 15 16.31 11.76 -4.10
C TRP A 15 14.86 12.03 -3.68
N LYS A 16 13.95 11.08 -3.90
CA LYS A 16 12.52 11.22 -3.56
C LYS A 16 12.20 10.97 -2.08
N LEU A 17 13.05 10.24 -1.33
CA LEU A 17 12.87 10.06 0.13
C LEU A 17 13.34 11.27 0.97
N ARG A 18 14.16 12.18 0.41
CA ARG A 18 14.66 13.34 1.15
C ARG A 18 13.60 14.44 1.28
N GLY A 19 12.69 14.56 0.31
CA GLY A 19 11.65 15.59 0.32
C GLY A 19 10.58 15.39 1.40
N LEU A 20 10.12 14.15 1.61
CA LEU A 20 9.09 13.84 2.61
C LEU A 20 9.65 13.88 4.04
N ALA A 21 10.91 13.47 4.23
CA ALA A 21 11.59 13.54 5.51
C ALA A 21 11.82 15.00 5.97
N LEU A 22 12.15 15.91 5.05
CA LEU A 22 12.36 17.33 5.39
C LEU A 22 11.06 18.05 5.78
N LEU A 23 9.90 17.64 5.23
CA LEU A 23 8.61 18.28 5.54
C LEU A 23 8.09 17.87 6.93
N LEU A 24 8.34 16.62 7.36
CA LEU A 24 8.03 16.16 8.72
C LEU A 24 9.03 16.70 9.76
N ILE A 25 10.30 16.89 9.38
CA ILE A 25 11.30 17.58 10.23
C ILE A 25 10.98 19.08 10.36
N GLY A 26 10.42 19.71 9.32
CA GLY A 26 10.01 21.12 9.35
C GLY A 26 8.79 21.41 10.23
N LEU A 27 7.79 20.52 10.23
CA LEU A 27 6.56 20.67 11.02
C LEU A 27 6.73 20.41 12.52
N LEU A 28 7.78 19.67 12.93
CA LEU A 28 8.22 19.54 14.33
C LEU A 28 9.45 20.42 14.65
N GLY A 29 10.01 21.10 13.64
CA GLY A 29 11.31 21.78 13.65
C GLY A 29 11.29 23.24 14.09
N GLY A 30 10.24 23.72 14.77
CA GLY A 30 10.32 24.99 15.51
C GLY A 30 11.31 24.95 16.68
N GLY A 31 11.71 23.75 17.14
CA GLY A 31 12.61 23.57 18.29
C GLY A 31 14.09 23.32 17.95
N MET A 32 14.49 23.30 16.68
CA MET A 32 15.84 22.82 16.29
C MET A 32 16.94 23.89 16.32
N VAL A 33 16.67 25.09 16.86
CA VAL A 33 17.63 26.19 16.94
C VAL A 33 18.12 26.48 18.38
N HIS A 34 17.68 25.72 19.40
CA HIS A 34 18.05 26.05 20.79
C HIS A 34 18.50 24.93 21.73
N PHE A 35 18.41 23.65 21.37
CA PHE A 35 18.84 22.56 22.27
C PHE A 35 19.76 21.55 21.55
N ASP A 36 20.99 21.45 22.04
CA ASP A 36 22.09 20.59 21.56
C ASP A 36 21.78 19.09 21.78
N LEU A 37 20.91 18.52 20.94
CA LEU A 37 20.52 17.11 20.98
C LEU A 37 21.37 16.26 20.03
N LYS A 38 22.14 15.33 20.60
CA LYS A 38 23.05 14.46 19.84
C LYS A 38 22.27 13.45 18.96
N PRO A 39 22.71 13.21 17.71
CA PRO A 39 21.94 12.51 16.66
C PRO A 39 21.55 11.06 16.99
N LYS A 40 22.33 10.38 17.85
CA LYS A 40 22.09 8.98 18.21
C LYS A 40 20.86 8.77 19.11
N GLN A 41 20.44 9.80 19.85
CA GLN A 41 19.24 9.72 20.67
C GLN A 41 17.99 9.86 19.80
N VAL A 42 18.07 10.69 18.75
CA VAL A 42 16.95 10.98 17.85
C VAL A 42 16.51 9.73 17.08
N THR A 43 17.46 8.92 16.64
CA THR A 43 17.17 7.69 15.88
C THR A 43 16.46 6.61 16.70
N ARG A 44 16.62 6.62 18.03
CA ARG A 44 16.05 5.59 18.90
C ARG A 44 14.56 5.81 19.14
N TRP A 45 14.19 7.03 19.54
CA TRP A 45 12.78 7.34 19.82
C TRP A 45 11.90 7.30 18.56
N VAL A 46 12.42 7.65 17.38
CA VAL A 46 11.66 7.51 16.12
C VAL A 46 11.37 6.04 15.80
N SER A 47 12.31 5.15 16.07
CA SER A 47 12.12 3.70 15.87
C SER A 47 11.11 3.13 16.87
N ASP A 48 11.17 3.60 18.12
CA ASP A 48 10.25 3.21 19.17
C ASP A 48 8.83 3.75 18.91
N ILE A 49 8.69 4.95 18.34
CA ILE A 49 7.40 5.49 17.90
C ILE A 49 6.85 4.69 16.72
N ILE A 50 7.62 4.43 15.67
CA ILE A 50 7.12 3.61 14.55
C ILE A 50 6.72 2.21 15.06
N SER A 51 7.43 1.66 16.04
CA SER A 51 7.10 0.36 16.61
C SER A 51 5.92 0.38 17.59
N SER A 52 5.64 1.51 18.24
CA SER A 52 4.57 1.66 19.25
C SER A 52 3.30 2.36 18.74
N THR A 53 3.37 3.09 17.62
CA THR A 53 2.21 3.74 16.96
C THR A 53 1.80 3.05 15.66
N VAL A 54 2.58 2.11 15.12
CA VAL A 54 2.03 1.09 14.24
C VAL A 54 1.41 0.01 15.13
N SER A 55 0.31 0.37 15.79
CA SER A 55 -0.78 -0.61 15.86
C SER A 55 -1.05 -0.97 14.41
N PRO A 56 -0.84 -2.22 13.99
CA PRO A 56 -1.40 -2.64 12.73
C PRO A 56 -2.90 -2.42 12.93
N SER A 57 -3.46 -1.37 12.35
CA SER A 57 -4.91 -1.25 12.17
C SER A 57 -5.39 -2.28 11.16
N THR A 58 -4.79 -3.49 11.17
CA THR A 58 -5.48 -4.73 10.84
C THR A 58 -6.63 -4.75 11.84
N PRO A 59 -7.85 -4.38 11.45
CA PRO A 59 -9.00 -4.63 12.27
C PRO A 59 -8.96 -6.12 12.52
N SER A 60 -8.80 -6.46 13.79
CA SER A 60 -8.70 -7.83 14.27
C SER A 60 -9.98 -8.62 14.01
N ASP A 61 -10.96 -7.99 13.36
CA ASP A 61 -12.29 -8.49 13.09
C ASP A 61 -12.67 -8.14 11.64
N TRP A 62 -12.00 -8.78 10.69
CA TRP A 62 -12.39 -8.69 9.28
C TRP A 62 -13.65 -9.52 8.96
N ASP A 63 -14.08 -10.38 9.87
CA ASP A 63 -15.38 -11.05 9.76
C ASP A 63 -16.53 -10.05 9.90
N SER A 64 -16.37 -9.04 10.76
CA SER A 64 -17.37 -7.96 10.89
C SER A 64 -17.62 -7.15 9.61
N THR A 65 -16.75 -7.26 8.60
CA THR A 65 -16.95 -6.59 7.30
C THR A 65 -17.63 -7.47 6.26
N GLU A 66 -17.98 -8.71 6.58
CA GLU A 66 -18.70 -9.59 5.68
C GLU A 66 -20.16 -9.15 5.52
N ILE A 67 -20.66 -9.21 4.29
CA ILE A 67 -22.07 -8.93 4.01
C ILE A 67 -22.85 -10.15 4.52
N ASP A 68 -23.55 -9.98 5.65
CA ASP A 68 -24.36 -11.00 6.35
C ASP A 68 -25.65 -11.40 5.61
N LEU A 69 -25.61 -11.37 4.28
CA LEU A 69 -26.61 -11.99 3.44
C LEU A 69 -25.98 -13.27 2.90
N PRO A 70 -26.71 -14.39 2.78
CA PRO A 70 -26.22 -15.53 2.04
C PRO A 70 -26.06 -15.17 0.57
N ARG A 71 -25.03 -15.72 -0.10
CA ARG A 71 -25.03 -15.74 -1.57
C ARG A 71 -26.05 -16.77 -2.02
N SER A 72 -26.87 -16.40 -2.99
CA SER A 72 -27.85 -17.27 -3.60
C SER A 72 -27.81 -17.09 -5.11
N ASP A 73 -28.06 -18.14 -5.87
CA ASP A 73 -28.13 -18.05 -7.34
C ASP A 73 -29.30 -17.18 -7.85
N GLU A 74 -30.21 -16.78 -6.95
CA GLU A 74 -31.36 -15.91 -7.22
C GLU A 74 -31.05 -14.40 -7.04
N THR A 75 -29.89 -14.03 -6.48
CA THR A 75 -29.55 -12.63 -6.19
C THR A 75 -28.18 -12.25 -6.74
N ILE A 76 -28.01 -10.98 -7.09
CA ILE A 76 -26.74 -10.43 -7.60
C ILE A 76 -26.35 -9.23 -6.75
N ARG A 77 -25.10 -9.20 -6.29
CA ARG A 77 -24.50 -8.10 -5.53
C ARG A 77 -23.67 -7.21 -6.44
N ILE A 78 -24.01 -5.93 -6.46
CA ILE A 78 -23.36 -4.93 -7.29
C ILE A 78 -22.81 -3.82 -6.42
N ALA A 79 -21.59 -3.37 -6.70
CA ALA A 79 -20.98 -2.22 -6.05
C ALA A 79 -20.32 -1.26 -7.03
N THR A 80 -20.14 -0.03 -6.58
CA THR A 80 -19.19 0.91 -7.18
C THR A 80 -18.15 1.26 -6.14
N PHE A 81 -16.88 1.30 -6.54
CA PHE A 81 -15.78 1.58 -5.62
C PHE A 81 -14.79 2.55 -6.25
N ASN A 82 -14.72 3.75 -5.70
CA ASN A 82 -13.66 4.69 -6.04
C ASN A 82 -12.40 4.36 -5.23
N ILE A 83 -11.37 3.83 -5.90
CA ILE A 83 -10.09 3.50 -5.28
C ILE A 83 -9.13 4.64 -5.58
N GLN A 84 -8.90 5.50 -4.59
CA GLN A 84 -8.08 6.70 -4.78
C GLN A 84 -6.72 6.39 -5.40
N VAL A 85 -6.48 6.98 -6.58
CA VAL A 85 -5.29 6.81 -7.43
C VAL A 85 -4.96 5.32 -7.61
N PHE A 86 -5.87 4.57 -8.23
CA PHE A 86 -5.67 3.14 -8.44
C PHE A 86 -4.70 2.89 -9.61
N GLY A 87 -3.51 2.41 -9.27
CA GLY A 87 -2.45 2.15 -10.24
C GLY A 87 -1.27 1.44 -9.59
N LEU A 88 -0.16 1.32 -10.34
CA LEU A 88 1.06 0.60 -9.95
C LEU A 88 1.55 0.94 -8.53
N SER A 89 1.58 2.22 -8.15
CA SER A 89 2.05 2.62 -6.80
C SER A 89 1.13 2.15 -5.68
N LYS A 90 -0.18 1.97 -5.94
CA LYS A 90 -1.12 1.38 -4.98
C LYS A 90 -0.90 -0.13 -4.90
N MET A 91 -0.68 -0.78 -6.03
CA MET A 91 -0.44 -2.23 -6.15
C MET A 91 0.86 -2.71 -5.50
N GLN A 92 1.89 -1.86 -5.45
CA GLN A 92 3.17 -2.19 -4.83
C GLN A 92 3.16 -2.09 -3.29
N LYS A 93 2.07 -1.60 -2.69
CA LYS A 93 1.98 -1.48 -1.23
C LYS A 93 1.74 -2.84 -0.60
N PRO A 94 2.48 -3.22 0.46
CA PRO A 94 2.24 -4.47 1.17
C PRO A 94 0.78 -4.55 1.64
N LYS A 95 0.16 -5.73 1.48
CA LYS A 95 -1.22 -6.06 1.91
C LYS A 95 -2.36 -5.32 1.20
N VAL A 96 -2.11 -4.18 0.54
CA VAL A 96 -3.16 -3.37 -0.09
C VAL A 96 -3.88 -4.14 -1.21
N PRO A 97 -3.21 -4.79 -2.17
CA PRO A 97 -3.90 -5.60 -3.18
C PRO A 97 -4.79 -6.69 -2.58
N GLN A 98 -4.33 -7.35 -1.52
CA GLN A 98 -5.08 -8.43 -0.86
C GLN A 98 -6.34 -7.90 -0.17
N ILE A 99 -6.26 -6.73 0.46
CA ILE A 99 -7.42 -6.08 1.09
C ILE A 99 -8.43 -5.64 0.01
N LEU A 100 -7.95 -5.01 -1.07
CA LEU A 100 -8.84 -4.60 -2.17
C LEU A 100 -9.51 -5.81 -2.83
N ALA A 101 -8.77 -6.91 -3.03
CA ALA A 101 -9.30 -8.16 -3.55
C ALA A 101 -10.38 -8.72 -2.63
N ARG A 102 -10.14 -8.76 -1.30
CA ARG A 102 -11.13 -9.23 -0.32
C ARG A 102 -12.43 -8.42 -0.37
N ILE A 103 -12.35 -7.09 -0.48
CA ILE A 103 -13.54 -6.22 -0.60
C ILE A 103 -14.30 -6.52 -1.90
N ILE A 104 -13.59 -6.59 -3.03
CA ILE A 104 -14.22 -6.85 -4.33
C ILE A 104 -14.86 -8.23 -4.36
N GLN A 105 -14.22 -9.22 -3.74
CA GLN A 105 -14.71 -10.59 -3.64
C GLN A 105 -16.01 -10.74 -2.85
N GLN A 106 -16.56 -9.67 -2.26
CA GLN A 106 -17.88 -9.66 -1.61
C GLN A 106 -19.03 -9.43 -2.61
N PHE A 107 -18.74 -9.07 -3.86
CA PHE A 107 -19.70 -8.68 -4.88
C PHE A 107 -19.53 -9.50 -6.15
N ASP A 108 -20.60 -9.67 -6.93
CA ASP A 108 -20.55 -10.37 -8.21
C ASP A 108 -20.11 -9.43 -9.33
N VAL A 109 -20.45 -8.15 -9.23
CA VAL A 109 -20.04 -7.10 -10.18
C VAL A 109 -19.58 -5.85 -9.43
N VAL A 110 -18.39 -5.34 -9.77
CA VAL A 110 -17.86 -4.10 -9.18
C VAL A 110 -17.39 -3.14 -10.26
N ALA A 111 -17.92 -1.91 -10.23
CA ALA A 111 -17.40 -0.81 -11.03
C ALA A 111 -16.29 -0.07 -10.26
N ILE A 112 -15.04 -0.21 -10.70
CA ILE A 112 -13.87 0.45 -10.09
C ILE A 112 -13.60 1.78 -10.78
N GLN A 113 -13.42 2.84 -9.99
CA GLN A 113 -13.16 4.20 -10.47
C GLN A 113 -11.79 4.70 -10.02
N GLU A 114 -11.36 5.79 -10.67
CA GLU A 114 -10.09 6.46 -10.45
C GLU A 114 -8.85 5.59 -10.75
N ILE A 115 -8.96 4.79 -11.81
CA ILE A 115 -7.82 4.14 -12.44
C ILE A 115 -6.89 5.22 -12.98
N ARG A 116 -5.67 5.28 -12.44
CA ARG A 116 -4.62 6.23 -12.82
C ARG A 116 -3.32 5.48 -13.05
N ALA A 117 -3.13 5.02 -14.28
CA ALA A 117 -1.87 4.44 -14.71
C ALA A 117 -1.62 4.72 -16.20
N SER A 118 -0.36 5.00 -16.53
CA SER A 118 0.10 5.08 -17.92
C SER A 118 0.19 3.70 -18.58
N ASP A 119 0.38 2.67 -17.75
CA ASP A 119 0.42 1.26 -18.13
C ASP A 119 -0.61 0.51 -17.28
N GLN A 120 -1.55 -0.15 -17.95
CA GLN A 120 -2.66 -0.87 -17.34
C GLN A 120 -2.31 -2.34 -17.03
N SER A 121 -1.08 -2.80 -17.28
CA SER A 121 -0.60 -4.16 -16.94
C SER A 121 -0.80 -4.54 -15.47
N PHE A 122 -0.85 -3.55 -14.57
CA PHE A 122 -1.14 -3.79 -13.16
C PHE A 122 -2.53 -4.39 -12.91
N LEU A 123 -3.48 -4.19 -13.84
CA LEU A 123 -4.81 -4.79 -13.75
C LEU A 123 -4.74 -6.30 -13.94
N ASP A 124 -3.89 -6.80 -14.82
CA ASP A 124 -3.67 -8.24 -15.00
C ASP A 124 -3.09 -8.87 -13.73
N ASP A 125 -2.13 -8.19 -13.11
CA ASP A 125 -1.55 -8.64 -11.84
C ASP A 125 -2.57 -8.59 -10.70
N PHE A 126 -3.45 -7.58 -10.69
CA PHE A 126 -4.53 -7.51 -9.73
C PHE A 126 -5.58 -8.60 -9.96
N LEU A 127 -5.90 -8.92 -11.21
CA LEU A 127 -6.85 -9.97 -11.57
C LEU A 127 -6.34 -11.35 -11.14
N LYS A 128 -5.03 -11.61 -11.22
CA LYS A 128 -4.42 -12.83 -10.66
C LYS A 128 -4.63 -12.94 -9.15
N ILE A 129 -4.61 -11.82 -8.43
CA ILE A 129 -4.86 -11.79 -6.98
C ILE A 129 -6.35 -12.03 -6.69
N LEU A 130 -7.26 -11.45 -7.47
CA LEU A 130 -8.70 -11.70 -7.36
C LEU A 130 -9.05 -13.18 -7.61
N ASN A 131 -8.37 -13.81 -8.56
CA ASN A 131 -8.63 -15.18 -8.99
C ASN A 131 -7.78 -16.23 -8.26
N SER A 132 -7.12 -15.87 -7.15
CA SER A 132 -6.31 -16.82 -6.37
C SER A 132 -7.15 -17.74 -5.47
N GLY A 133 -8.45 -17.45 -5.32
CA GLY A 133 -9.40 -18.25 -4.55
C GLY A 133 -10.35 -19.05 -5.44
N GLU A 134 -11.53 -19.37 -4.91
CA GLU A 134 -12.55 -20.14 -5.64
C GLU A 134 -13.33 -19.30 -6.66
N LEU A 135 -13.43 -17.99 -6.41
CA LEU A 135 -14.14 -17.06 -7.29
C LEU A 135 -13.28 -16.69 -8.50
N GLN A 136 -13.92 -16.56 -9.66
CA GLN A 136 -13.29 -16.17 -10.92
C GLN A 136 -13.89 -14.86 -11.42
N TYR A 137 -13.02 -13.88 -11.66
CA TYR A 137 -13.36 -12.56 -12.17
C TYR A 137 -12.78 -12.38 -13.57
N GLY A 138 -13.55 -11.70 -14.42
CA GLY A 138 -13.06 -11.00 -15.60
C GLY A 138 -13.01 -9.50 -15.34
N CYS A 139 -12.28 -8.76 -16.17
CA CYS A 139 -12.32 -7.30 -16.16
C CYS A 139 -12.58 -6.76 -17.56
N LEU A 140 -13.34 -5.67 -17.63
CA LEU A 140 -13.54 -4.87 -18.83
C LEU A 140 -13.18 -3.43 -18.48
N VAL A 141 -12.31 -2.83 -19.28
CA VAL A 141 -11.87 -1.45 -19.08
C VAL A 141 -12.57 -0.56 -20.13
N GLY A 142 -13.31 0.43 -19.65
CA GLY A 142 -13.94 1.44 -20.50
C GLY A 142 -12.92 2.45 -21.04
N PRO A 143 -13.28 3.19 -22.11
CA PRO A 143 -12.43 4.22 -22.70
C PRO A 143 -12.10 5.38 -21.74
#